data_AF-A0A6A4XGD2-F1
#
_entry.id   AF-A0A6A4XGD2-F1
#
_cell.length_a   1.000
_cell.length_b   1.000
_cell.length_c   1.000
_cell.angle_alpha   90.00
_cell.angle_beta   90.00
_cell.angle_gamma   90.00
#
_symmetry.space_group_name_H-M   'P 1'
#
loop_
_entity.id
_entity.type
_entity.pdbx_description
1 polymer ?
#
loop_
_entity_poly.entity_id
_entity_poly.type
_entity_poly.pdbx_seq_one_letter_code
_entity_poly.pdbx_strand_id
1 'polypeptide(L)'
;MSSDHHPAAADAPPPPPPPPPPAFRVRQVWHELAPVRRQLAHEALVCAVESVGLALLVLSGGALFAYLEGGLEQQIKCGVRHQQLRFLDDLWGKSDTLDRKAWRALARKHLQGYEEQLLEAYTSGVTSPSGQRMWTIANGAVYAWTVVTTLGYGHLSPATTAGKAVSIVYAILGIPIFLIVLADYGKLFTRGLKFVMAAAYRLYHTKSCTRVRRAKPVENVVKGIQAVYDRTGLGGEDSPAAEGEGHAAVDGEEPQAVVEVDDEFNLPVSLALFILLSYLFIGAIMFVITEDWSYFNAFYFVFISMTTIGFGDLVPSVRREGVLGVERDEINQVACRLRTP
;
A
#
# COMPACT_ATOMS: atom_id res chain seq x y z
N MET A 1 82.74 57.73 -10.97
CA MET A 1 81.95 57.36 -12.16
C MET A 1 82.17 55.87 -12.41
N SER A 2 81.23 55.05 -11.96
CA SER A 2 80.94 53.70 -12.50
C SER A 2 79.59 53.33 -11.92
N SER A 3 78.58 53.36 -12.77
CA SER A 3 77.21 52.95 -12.47
C SER A 3 77.11 51.48 -12.83
N ASP A 4 77.02 50.60 -11.83
CA ASP A 4 76.75 49.19 -12.05
C ASP A 4 75.24 48.97 -12.18
N HIS A 5 74.83 48.50 -13.36
CA HIS A 5 73.48 48.05 -13.66
C HIS A 5 73.18 46.72 -12.93
N HIS A 6 72.16 46.72 -12.08
CA HIS A 6 71.51 45.48 -11.65
C HIS A 6 70.68 44.90 -12.81
N PRO A 7 70.79 43.59 -13.12
CA PRO A 7 69.91 42.95 -14.08
C PRO A 7 68.54 42.71 -13.43
N ALA A 8 67.48 43.04 -14.18
CA ALA A 8 66.10 42.79 -13.81
C ALA A 8 65.86 41.28 -13.66
N ALA A 9 65.30 40.87 -12.52
CA ALA A 9 64.76 39.53 -12.33
C ALA A 9 63.61 39.32 -13.32
N ALA A 10 63.75 38.33 -14.21
CA ALA A 10 62.68 37.93 -15.11
C ALA A 10 61.53 37.33 -14.30
N ASP A 11 60.35 37.94 -14.41
CA ASP A 11 59.09 37.43 -13.88
C ASP A 11 58.84 36.01 -14.40
N ALA A 12 58.84 35.02 -13.51
CA ALA A 12 58.40 33.67 -13.82
C ALA A 12 56.88 33.69 -14.10
N PRO A 13 56.39 33.03 -15.16
CA PRO A 13 54.97 33.00 -15.46
C PRO A 13 54.18 32.31 -14.32
N PRO A 14 52.98 32.80 -13.98
CA PRO A 14 52.18 32.22 -12.90
C PRO A 14 51.84 30.75 -13.21
N PRO A 15 51.76 29.88 -12.18
CA PRO A 15 51.46 28.47 -12.36
C PRO A 15 50.09 28.29 -13.04
N PRO A 16 49.93 27.26 -13.89
CA PRO A 16 48.68 27.01 -14.58
C PRO A 16 47.54 26.79 -13.56
N PRO A 17 46.32 27.26 -13.86
CA PRO A 17 45.19 27.06 -12.97
C PRO A 17 44.95 25.54 -12.77
N PRO A 18 44.53 25.13 -11.56
CA PRO A 18 44.22 23.73 -11.30
C PRO A 18 43.13 23.25 -12.28
N PRO A 19 43.19 21.98 -12.72
CA PRO A 19 42.19 21.44 -13.63
C PRO A 19 40.78 21.58 -13.03
N PRO A 20 39.76 21.88 -13.84
CA PRO A 20 38.39 21.94 -13.35
C PRO A 20 37.99 20.60 -12.73
N PRO A 21 37.23 20.58 -11.62
CA PRO A 21 36.71 19.33 -11.08
C PRO A 21 35.89 18.60 -12.15
N PRO A 22 35.94 17.25 -12.19
CA PRO A 22 35.25 16.48 -13.22
C PRO A 22 33.76 16.83 -13.20
N ALA A 23 33.20 17.04 -14.40
CA ALA A 23 31.78 17.31 -14.56
C ALA A 23 30.96 16.13 -14.01
N PHE A 24 30.33 16.36 -12.86
CA PHE A 24 29.60 15.34 -12.10
C PHE A 24 28.35 14.93 -12.89
N ARG A 25 28.37 13.73 -13.48
CA ARG A 25 27.30 13.21 -14.34
C ARG A 25 26.32 12.40 -13.48
N VAL A 26 25.01 12.60 -13.63
CA VAL A 26 23.95 11.77 -12.99
C VAL A 26 24.20 10.25 -13.15
N ARG A 27 24.84 9.87 -14.26
CA ARG A 27 25.34 8.50 -14.51
C ARG A 27 26.27 7.95 -13.42
N GLN A 28 27.07 8.78 -12.76
CA GLN A 28 28.04 8.35 -11.75
C GLN A 28 27.34 7.95 -10.45
N VAL A 29 26.36 8.74 -9.99
CA VAL A 29 25.50 8.39 -8.83
C VAL A 29 24.72 7.10 -9.13
N TRP A 30 24.25 6.93 -10.37
CA TRP A 30 23.55 5.72 -10.82
C TRP A 30 24.44 4.46 -10.84
N HIS A 31 25.74 4.62 -11.10
CA HIS A 31 26.72 3.53 -11.04
C HIS A 31 27.12 3.19 -9.60
N GLU A 32 27.29 4.19 -8.73
CA GLU A 32 27.62 3.95 -7.32
C GLU A 32 26.47 3.31 -6.53
N LEU A 33 25.22 3.54 -6.93
CA LEU A 33 24.04 2.89 -6.36
C LEU A 33 23.73 1.52 -6.99
N ALA A 34 24.55 1.03 -7.93
CA ALA A 34 24.34 -0.27 -8.58
C ALA A 34 24.27 -1.49 -7.63
N PRO A 35 25.09 -1.62 -6.55
CA PRO A 35 24.96 -2.75 -5.64
C PRO A 35 23.63 -2.70 -4.85
N VAL A 36 23.27 -1.53 -4.32
CA VAL A 36 21.99 -1.31 -3.62
C VAL A 36 20.80 -1.60 -4.53
N ARG A 37 20.88 -1.20 -5.81
CA ARG A 37 19.83 -1.49 -6.80
C ARG A 37 19.66 -2.98 -7.07
N ARG A 38 20.75 -3.75 -7.15
CA ARG A 38 20.68 -5.21 -7.37
C ARG A 38 20.03 -5.92 -6.18
N GLN A 39 20.38 -5.50 -4.97
CA GLN A 39 19.79 -6.04 -3.76
C GLN A 39 18.29 -5.71 -3.65
N LEU A 40 17.91 -4.46 -3.92
CA LEU A 40 16.51 -4.05 -4.01
C LEU A 40 15.74 -4.84 -5.08
N ALA A 41 16.36 -5.10 -6.24
CA ALA A 41 15.74 -5.87 -7.31
C ALA A 41 15.52 -7.34 -6.94
N HIS A 42 16.45 -7.95 -6.21
CA HIS A 42 16.30 -9.31 -5.71
C HIS A 42 15.15 -9.40 -4.69
N GLU A 43 15.10 -8.49 -3.72
CA GLU A 43 14.02 -8.45 -2.73
C GLU A 43 12.66 -8.16 -3.37
N ALA A 44 12.62 -7.24 -4.35
CA ALA A 44 11.41 -6.97 -5.12
C ALA A 44 10.94 -8.20 -5.90
N LEU A 45 11.86 -9.02 -6.43
CA LEU A 45 11.52 -10.27 -7.10
C LEU A 45 10.92 -11.28 -6.12
N VAL A 46 11.49 -11.42 -4.92
CA VAL A 46 10.94 -12.29 -3.86
C VAL A 46 9.53 -11.85 -3.50
N CYS A 47 9.33 -10.55 -3.21
CA CYS A 47 8.00 -10.00 -2.90
C CYS A 47 7.00 -10.24 -4.04
N ALA A 48 7.45 -10.14 -5.30
CA ALA A 48 6.59 -10.39 -6.46
C ALA A 48 6.15 -11.86 -6.55
N VAL A 49 7.05 -12.82 -6.29
CA VAL A 49 6.71 -14.25 -6.27
C VAL A 49 5.71 -14.57 -5.15
N GLU A 50 5.93 -14.03 -3.95
CA GLU A 50 5.03 -14.23 -2.82
C GLU A 50 3.65 -13.61 -3.07
N SER A 51 3.61 -12.44 -3.72
CA SER A 51 2.36 -11.78 -4.12
C SER A 51 1.56 -12.59 -5.13
N VAL A 52 2.23 -13.27 -6.06
CA VAL A 52 1.57 -14.20 -6.99
C VAL A 52 0.98 -15.38 -6.20
N GLY A 53 1.71 -15.93 -5.23
CA GLY A 53 1.21 -16.99 -4.35
C GLY A 53 -0.05 -16.56 -3.57
N LEU A 54 -0.02 -15.37 -2.97
CA LEU A 54 -1.15 -14.79 -2.24
C LEU A 54 -2.34 -14.52 -3.17
N ALA A 55 -2.10 -14.00 -4.38
CA ALA A 55 -3.15 -13.78 -5.36
C ALA A 55 -3.84 -15.10 -5.78
N LEU A 56 -3.07 -16.17 -6.00
CA LEU A 56 -3.62 -17.49 -6.30
C LEU A 56 -4.45 -18.03 -5.12
N LEU A 57 -3.99 -17.86 -3.88
CA LEU A 57 -4.74 -18.24 -2.68
C LEU A 57 -6.10 -17.52 -2.64
N VAL A 58 -6.10 -16.21 -2.84
CA VAL A 58 -7.32 -15.37 -2.80
C VAL A 58 -8.29 -15.72 -3.93
N LEU A 59 -7.80 -15.93 -5.15
CA LEU A 59 -8.64 -16.34 -6.29
C LEU A 59 -9.24 -17.73 -6.08
N SER A 60 -8.46 -18.67 -5.55
CA SER A 60 -8.94 -20.02 -5.22
C SER A 60 -10.00 -19.99 -4.11
N GLY A 61 -9.79 -19.19 -3.06
CA GLY A 61 -10.77 -18.95 -2.01
C GLY A 61 -12.05 -18.33 -2.57
N GLY A 62 -11.93 -17.35 -3.47
CA GLY A 62 -13.09 -16.73 -4.11
C GLY A 62 -13.93 -17.68 -4.94
N ALA A 63 -13.30 -18.59 -5.68
CA ALA A 63 -14.00 -19.65 -6.39
C ALA A 63 -14.67 -20.64 -5.43
N LEU A 64 -13.98 -21.03 -4.36
CA LEU A 64 -14.49 -21.96 -3.34
C LEU A 64 -15.74 -21.41 -2.64
N PHE A 65 -15.70 -20.18 -2.14
CA PHE A 65 -16.85 -19.57 -1.46
C PHE A 65 -17.99 -19.26 -2.41
N ALA A 66 -17.71 -18.84 -3.64
CA ALA A 66 -18.74 -18.67 -4.67
C ALA A 66 -19.47 -19.99 -4.99
N TYR A 67 -18.75 -21.12 -4.94
CA TYR A 67 -19.35 -22.44 -5.11
C TYR A 67 -20.19 -22.88 -3.89
N LEU A 68 -19.65 -22.72 -2.68
CA LEU A 68 -20.31 -23.17 -1.44
C LEU A 68 -21.57 -22.37 -1.11
N GLU A 69 -21.50 -21.04 -1.20
CA GLU A 69 -22.57 -20.15 -0.74
C GLU A 69 -23.49 -19.69 -1.88
N GLY A 70 -23.00 -19.68 -3.12
CA GLY A 70 -23.75 -19.16 -4.27
C GLY A 70 -25.02 -19.95 -4.59
N GLY A 71 -25.06 -21.25 -4.28
CA GLY A 71 -26.25 -22.08 -4.48
C GLY A 71 -27.40 -21.72 -3.53
N LEU A 72 -27.10 -21.61 -2.23
CA LEU A 72 -28.08 -21.25 -1.20
C LEU A 72 -28.61 -19.82 -1.41
N GLU A 73 -27.72 -18.87 -1.67
CA GLU A 73 -28.09 -17.47 -1.90
C GLU A 73 -29.09 -17.34 -3.06
N GLN A 74 -28.83 -18.07 -4.15
CA GLN A 74 -29.71 -18.05 -5.32
C GLN A 74 -31.11 -18.58 -4.99
N GLN A 75 -31.22 -19.65 -4.20
CA GLN A 75 -32.51 -20.23 -3.81
C GLN A 75 -33.35 -19.26 -2.97
N ILE A 76 -32.75 -18.64 -1.96
CA ILE A 76 -33.43 -17.67 -1.09
C ILE A 76 -33.91 -16.46 -1.90
N LYS A 77 -33.05 -15.91 -2.78
CA LYS A 77 -33.40 -14.79 -3.66
C LYS A 77 -34.53 -15.12 -4.64
N CYS A 78 -34.51 -16.30 -5.25
CA CYS A 78 -35.60 -16.77 -6.10
C CYS A 78 -36.93 -16.81 -5.31
N GLY A 79 -36.91 -17.30 -4.07
CA GLY A 79 -38.10 -17.40 -3.20
C GLY A 79 -38.73 -16.04 -2.89
N VAL A 80 -37.92 -15.08 -2.42
CA VAL A 80 -38.38 -13.72 -2.10
C VAL A 80 -38.95 -13.00 -3.33
N ARG A 81 -38.27 -13.12 -4.49
CA ARG A 81 -38.75 -12.52 -5.75
C ARG A 81 -40.08 -13.13 -6.20
N HIS A 82 -40.23 -14.45 -6.07
CA HIS A 82 -41.47 -15.14 -6.43
C HIS A 82 -42.64 -14.73 -5.52
N GLN A 83 -42.39 -14.54 -4.22
CA GLN A 83 -43.39 -14.00 -3.29
C GLN A 83 -43.84 -12.59 -3.70
N GLN A 84 -42.89 -11.71 -4.01
CA GLN A 84 -43.18 -10.34 -4.42
C GLN A 84 -44.06 -10.28 -5.67
N LEU A 85 -43.74 -11.07 -6.69
CA LEU A 85 -44.53 -11.11 -7.93
C LEU A 85 -45.95 -11.64 -7.68
N ARG A 86 -46.09 -12.74 -6.93
CA ARG A 86 -47.41 -13.28 -6.56
C ARG A 86 -48.26 -12.29 -5.79
N PHE A 87 -47.65 -11.52 -4.88
CA PHE A 87 -48.33 -10.46 -4.15
C PHE A 87 -48.87 -9.38 -5.07
N LEU A 88 -48.05 -8.92 -6.03
CA LEU A 88 -48.46 -7.90 -7.00
C LEU A 88 -49.61 -8.39 -7.90
N ASP A 89 -49.51 -9.63 -8.39
CA ASP A 89 -50.54 -10.25 -9.22
C ASP A 89 -51.88 -10.40 -8.47
N ASP A 90 -51.84 -10.84 -7.20
CA ASP A 90 -53.06 -11.00 -6.39
C ASP A 90 -53.71 -9.63 -6.05
N LEU A 91 -52.89 -8.61 -5.78
CA LEU A 91 -53.38 -7.25 -5.56
C LEU A 91 -54.02 -6.63 -6.80
N TRP A 92 -53.40 -6.86 -7.97
CA TRP A 92 -53.92 -6.37 -9.24
C TRP A 92 -55.21 -7.10 -9.62
N GLY A 93 -55.24 -8.43 -9.54
CA GLY A 93 -56.43 -9.22 -9.87
C GLY A 93 -57.66 -8.90 -9.00
N LYS A 94 -57.45 -8.35 -7.81
CA LYS A 94 -58.52 -7.98 -6.87
C LYS A 94 -58.74 -6.47 -6.75
N SER A 95 -58.06 -5.63 -7.55
CA SER A 95 -58.21 -4.17 -7.49
C SER A 95 -59.62 -3.71 -7.80
N ASP A 96 -60.26 -4.36 -8.78
CA ASP A 96 -61.54 -3.91 -9.32
C ASP A 96 -62.74 -4.49 -8.56
N THR A 97 -62.52 -5.50 -7.73
CA THR A 97 -63.59 -6.25 -7.03
C THR A 97 -63.71 -5.92 -5.55
N LEU A 98 -62.66 -5.39 -4.91
CA LEU A 98 -62.65 -5.08 -3.48
C LEU A 98 -62.94 -3.60 -3.20
N ASP A 99 -63.73 -3.33 -2.16
CA ASP A 99 -63.80 -1.99 -1.58
C ASP A 99 -62.44 -1.54 -1.04
N ARG A 100 -62.18 -0.24 -1.03
CA ARG A 100 -60.91 0.36 -0.63
C ARG A 100 -60.44 -0.09 0.75
N LYS A 101 -61.35 -0.29 1.72
CA LYS A 101 -60.97 -0.78 3.06
C LYS A 101 -60.52 -2.23 3.02
N ALA A 102 -61.23 -3.08 2.28
CA ALA A 102 -60.91 -4.49 2.13
C ALA A 102 -59.61 -4.69 1.34
N TRP A 103 -59.42 -3.94 0.26
CA TRP A 103 -58.18 -3.93 -0.51
C TRP A 103 -56.97 -3.50 0.34
N ARG A 104 -57.11 -2.43 1.15
CA ARG A 104 -56.07 -2.00 2.09
C ARG A 104 -55.77 -3.02 3.19
N ALA A 105 -56.77 -3.78 3.64
CA ALA A 105 -56.57 -4.85 4.62
C ALA A 105 -55.82 -6.03 3.98
N LEU A 106 -56.17 -6.40 2.75
CA LEU A 106 -55.49 -7.44 1.97
C LEU A 106 -54.03 -7.05 1.71
N ALA A 107 -53.78 -5.83 1.21
CA ALA A 107 -52.44 -5.31 0.95
C ALA A 107 -51.56 -5.33 2.21
N ARG A 108 -52.08 -4.89 3.36
CA ARG A 108 -51.35 -4.95 4.63
C ARG A 108 -51.03 -6.38 5.06
N LYS A 109 -51.97 -7.32 4.90
CA LYS A 109 -51.75 -8.73 5.23
C LYS A 109 -50.63 -9.35 4.38
N HIS A 110 -50.62 -9.09 3.08
CA HIS A 110 -49.55 -9.59 2.22
C HIS A 110 -48.21 -8.90 2.47
N LEU A 111 -48.23 -7.60 2.76
CA LEU A 111 -47.01 -6.85 3.10
C LEU A 111 -46.35 -7.42 4.36
N GLN A 112 -47.12 -7.73 5.40
CA GLN A 112 -46.62 -8.39 6.61
C GLN A 112 -45.94 -9.73 6.29
N GLY A 113 -46.57 -10.58 5.47
CA GLY A 113 -45.96 -11.86 5.07
C GLY A 113 -44.72 -11.71 4.18
N TYR A 114 -44.61 -10.61 3.42
CA TYR A 114 -43.39 -10.28 2.67
C TYR A 114 -42.29 -9.75 3.60
N GLU A 115 -42.64 -8.90 4.57
CA GLU A 115 -41.71 -8.37 5.59
C GLU A 115 -41.09 -9.50 6.42
N GLU A 116 -41.89 -10.49 6.84
CA GLU A 116 -41.41 -11.67 7.57
C GLU A 116 -40.37 -12.46 6.76
N GLN A 117 -40.64 -12.71 5.47
CA GLN A 117 -39.69 -13.42 4.60
C GLN A 117 -38.44 -12.60 4.28
N LEU A 118 -38.57 -11.28 4.16
CA LEU A 118 -37.43 -10.40 3.98
C LEU A 118 -36.52 -10.44 5.19
N LEU A 119 -37.10 -10.43 6.40
CA LEU A 119 -36.36 -10.56 7.65
C LEU A 119 -35.71 -11.93 7.78
N GLU A 120 -36.39 -13.01 7.38
CA GLU A 120 -35.83 -14.37 7.34
C GLU A 120 -34.65 -14.46 6.35
N ALA A 121 -34.79 -13.87 5.15
CA ALA A 121 -33.71 -13.82 4.17
C ALA A 121 -32.50 -13.00 4.70
N TYR A 122 -32.77 -11.87 5.36
CA TYR A 122 -31.73 -11.04 5.97
C TYR A 122 -30.99 -11.76 7.10
N THR A 123 -31.72 -12.42 8.00
CA THR A 123 -31.13 -13.23 9.09
C THR A 123 -30.38 -14.46 8.57
N SER A 124 -30.76 -14.95 7.38
CA SER A 124 -30.03 -16.00 6.65
C SER A 124 -28.79 -15.48 5.89
N GLY A 125 -28.45 -14.19 6.01
CA GLY A 125 -27.23 -13.61 5.43
C GLY A 125 -27.41 -12.98 4.04
N VAL A 126 -28.63 -12.83 3.53
CA VAL A 126 -28.90 -12.15 2.26
C VAL A 126 -29.10 -10.65 2.51
N THR A 127 -28.08 -9.84 2.18
CA THR A 127 -28.06 -8.40 2.48
C THR A 127 -28.48 -7.51 1.30
N SER A 128 -28.60 -8.06 0.09
CA SER A 128 -29.00 -7.30 -1.10
C SER A 128 -30.38 -7.71 -1.62
N PRO A 129 -31.31 -6.75 -1.83
CA PRO A 129 -32.61 -6.99 -2.45
C PRO A 129 -32.50 -7.21 -3.96
N SER A 130 -31.32 -7.01 -4.57
CA SER A 130 -31.14 -7.28 -5.98
C SER A 130 -31.28 -8.78 -6.27
N GLY A 131 -32.01 -9.14 -7.33
CA GLY A 131 -32.11 -10.52 -7.81
C GLY A 131 -30.79 -11.11 -8.33
N GLN A 132 -29.69 -10.37 -8.23
CA GLN A 132 -28.36 -10.81 -8.61
C GLN A 132 -27.65 -11.46 -7.41
N ARG A 133 -26.98 -12.59 -7.64
CA ARG A 133 -26.11 -13.21 -6.63
C ARG A 133 -24.94 -12.30 -6.22
N MET A 134 -24.69 -12.19 -4.93
CA MET A 134 -23.55 -11.50 -4.32
C MET A 134 -22.34 -12.41 -4.28
N TRP A 135 -22.51 -13.72 -4.05
CA TRP A 135 -21.46 -14.74 -4.13
C TRP A 135 -21.07 -15.02 -5.58
N THR A 136 -20.34 -14.07 -6.16
CA THR A 136 -19.62 -14.23 -7.42
C THR A 136 -18.17 -14.55 -7.14
N ILE A 137 -17.43 -15.08 -8.14
CA ILE A 137 -15.99 -15.36 -7.97
C ILE A 137 -15.22 -14.09 -7.57
N ALA A 138 -15.57 -12.94 -8.16
CA ALA A 138 -14.95 -11.66 -7.85
C ALA A 138 -15.24 -11.20 -6.41
N ASN A 139 -16.50 -11.18 -6.00
CA ASN A 139 -16.86 -10.80 -4.62
C ASN A 139 -16.37 -11.83 -3.59
N GLY A 140 -16.34 -13.11 -3.96
CA GLY A 140 -15.72 -14.16 -3.16
C GLY A 140 -14.22 -13.94 -2.99
N ALA A 141 -13.53 -13.44 -4.02
CA ALA A 141 -12.12 -13.09 -3.92
C ALA A 141 -11.92 -11.85 -3.02
N VAL A 142 -12.81 -10.85 -3.09
CA VAL A 142 -12.81 -9.72 -2.14
C VAL A 142 -13.04 -10.21 -0.71
N TYR A 143 -13.96 -11.14 -0.49
CA TYR A 143 -14.15 -11.80 0.82
C TYR A 143 -12.90 -12.56 1.27
N ALA A 144 -12.31 -13.37 0.39
CA ALA A 144 -11.09 -14.12 0.71
C ALA A 144 -9.93 -13.18 1.05
N TRP A 145 -9.82 -12.05 0.35
CA TRP A 145 -8.87 -10.97 0.66
C TRP A 145 -9.12 -10.38 2.05
N THR A 146 -10.36 -10.04 2.39
CA THR A 146 -10.68 -9.44 3.70
C THR A 146 -10.48 -10.39 4.87
N VAL A 147 -10.57 -11.71 4.64
CA VAL A 147 -10.24 -12.74 5.64
C VAL A 147 -8.73 -12.81 5.87
N VAL A 148 -7.91 -12.94 4.81
CA VAL A 148 -6.45 -13.07 4.98
C VAL A 148 -5.81 -11.79 5.51
N THR A 149 -6.33 -10.63 5.11
CA THR A 149 -5.87 -9.32 5.57
C THR A 149 -6.43 -8.91 6.92
N THR A 150 -7.34 -9.69 7.49
CA THR A 150 -8.04 -9.39 8.75
C THR A 150 -8.87 -8.10 8.74
N LEU A 151 -9.19 -7.56 7.55
CA LEU A 151 -10.08 -6.40 7.41
C LEU A 151 -11.51 -6.72 7.87
N GLY A 152 -12.03 -7.88 7.44
CA GLY A 152 -13.29 -8.40 7.96
C GLY A 152 -14.54 -7.51 7.80
N TYR A 153 -14.74 -6.82 6.66
CA TYR A 153 -15.89 -5.92 6.43
C TYR A 153 -17.28 -6.44 6.84
N GLY A 154 -17.52 -7.75 6.84
CA GLY A 154 -18.79 -8.33 7.30
C GLY A 154 -20.00 -8.17 6.36
N HIS A 155 -19.95 -7.26 5.39
CA HIS A 155 -21.00 -7.09 4.37
C HIS A 155 -21.30 -8.36 3.54
N LEU A 156 -20.32 -9.25 3.43
CA LEU A 156 -20.42 -10.57 2.82
C LEU A 156 -19.81 -11.59 3.80
N SER A 157 -20.60 -12.57 4.24
CA SER A 157 -20.18 -13.60 5.18
C SER A 157 -20.90 -14.92 4.91
N PRO A 158 -20.23 -16.08 5.06
CA PRO A 158 -20.82 -17.37 4.74
C PRO A 158 -21.96 -17.68 5.71
N ALA A 159 -23.13 -18.04 5.17
CA ALA A 159 -24.29 -18.39 5.95
C ALA A 159 -24.24 -19.87 6.36
N THR A 160 -23.73 -20.74 5.47
CA THR A 160 -23.72 -22.19 5.69
C THR A 160 -22.73 -22.62 6.76
N THR A 161 -23.05 -23.70 7.48
CA THR A 161 -22.13 -24.32 8.43
C THR A 161 -20.83 -24.77 7.76
N ALA A 162 -20.92 -25.29 6.53
CA ALA A 162 -19.76 -25.70 5.74
C ALA A 162 -18.87 -24.51 5.36
N GLY A 163 -19.46 -23.43 4.84
CA GLY A 163 -18.74 -22.20 4.51
C GLY A 163 -18.04 -21.60 5.73
N LYS A 164 -18.72 -21.55 6.89
CA LYS A 164 -18.12 -21.11 8.16
C LYS A 164 -16.91 -21.96 8.57
N ALA A 165 -17.03 -23.29 8.49
CA ALA A 165 -15.93 -24.20 8.81
C ALA A 165 -14.73 -24.02 7.85
N VAL A 166 -15.00 -23.89 6.55
CA VAL A 166 -13.97 -23.63 5.53
C VAL A 166 -13.29 -22.28 5.78
N SER A 167 -14.04 -21.24 6.15
CA SER A 167 -13.48 -19.92 6.50
C SER A 167 -12.51 -19.98 7.68
N ILE A 168 -12.80 -20.80 8.69
CA ILE A 168 -11.88 -20.98 9.84
C ILE A 168 -10.55 -21.57 9.36
N VAL A 169 -10.60 -22.65 8.57
CA VAL A 169 -9.39 -23.30 8.04
C VAL A 169 -8.62 -22.36 7.11
N TYR A 170 -9.34 -21.64 6.25
CA TYR A 170 -8.75 -20.67 5.33
C TYR A 170 -8.06 -19.52 6.08
N ALA A 171 -8.63 -19.01 7.17
CA ALA A 171 -8.02 -17.96 7.99
C ALA A 171 -6.74 -18.45 8.69
N ILE A 172 -6.74 -19.67 9.24
CA ILE A 172 -5.58 -20.25 9.92
C ILE A 172 -4.36 -20.34 8.98
N LEU A 173 -4.58 -20.68 7.70
CA LEU A 173 -3.50 -20.79 6.72
C LEU A 173 -3.16 -19.44 6.06
N GLY A 174 -4.17 -18.63 5.76
CA GLY A 174 -4.02 -17.40 4.98
C GLY A 174 -3.42 -16.23 5.77
N ILE A 175 -3.76 -16.07 7.05
CA ILE A 175 -3.26 -14.95 7.86
C ILE A 175 -1.72 -15.03 8.04
N PRO A 176 -1.11 -16.17 8.40
CA PRO A 176 0.35 -16.26 8.48
C PRO A 176 1.05 -15.95 7.16
N ILE A 177 0.52 -16.45 6.04
CA ILE A 177 1.08 -16.17 4.70
C ILE A 177 1.01 -14.67 4.41
N PHE A 178 -0.13 -14.04 4.69
CA PHE A 178 -0.28 -12.59 4.51
C PHE A 178 0.69 -11.79 5.41
N LEU A 179 0.92 -12.20 6.65
CA LEU A 179 1.86 -11.52 7.55
C LEU A 179 3.31 -11.64 7.09
N ILE A 180 3.71 -12.77 6.51
CA ILE A 180 5.05 -12.94 5.91
C ILE A 180 5.21 -11.96 4.74
N VAL A 181 4.26 -11.98 3.80
CA VAL A 181 4.22 -11.04 2.66
C VAL A 181 4.29 -9.59 3.15
N LEU A 182 3.49 -9.24 4.17
CA LEU A 182 3.45 -7.89 4.72
C LEU A 182 4.80 -7.48 5.34
N ALA A 183 5.48 -8.39 6.03
CA ALA A 183 6.80 -8.12 6.61
C ALA A 183 7.85 -7.85 5.53
N ASP A 184 7.85 -8.62 4.44
CA ASP A 184 8.79 -8.43 3.34
C ASP A 184 8.49 -7.17 2.52
N TYR A 185 7.20 -6.83 2.34
CA TYR A 185 6.80 -5.51 1.83
C TYR A 185 7.25 -4.36 2.74
N GLY A 186 7.22 -4.54 4.07
CA GLY A 186 7.73 -3.56 5.03
C GLY A 186 9.24 -3.32 4.90
N LYS A 187 10.03 -4.38 4.68
CA LYS A 187 11.47 -4.28 4.40
C LYS A 187 11.73 -3.57 3.09
N LEU A 188 11.03 -3.97 2.03
CA LEU A 188 11.14 -3.36 0.70
C LEU A 188 10.77 -1.88 0.73
N PHE A 189 9.69 -1.52 1.44
CA PHE A 189 9.26 -0.14 1.65
C PHE A 189 10.32 0.70 2.35
N THR A 190 10.87 0.21 3.46
CA THR A 190 11.88 0.92 4.25
C THR A 190 13.17 1.12 3.45
N ARG A 191 13.64 0.10 2.72
CA ARG A 191 14.82 0.19 1.86
C ARG A 191 14.58 1.09 0.65
N GLY A 192 13.40 1.03 0.05
CA GLY A 192 12.98 1.94 -1.02
C GLY A 192 12.97 3.39 -0.56
N LEU A 193 12.47 3.66 0.65
CA LEU A 193 12.46 5.01 1.22
C LEU A 193 13.88 5.51 1.51
N LYS A 194 14.76 4.66 2.09
CA LYS A 194 16.20 4.96 2.26
C LYS A 194 16.84 5.31 0.91
N PHE A 195 16.55 4.54 -0.14
CA PHE A 195 17.06 4.79 -1.49
C PHE A 195 16.58 6.13 -2.05
N VAL A 196 15.29 6.43 -1.96
CA VAL A 196 14.70 7.70 -2.43
C VAL A 196 15.28 8.88 -1.67
N MET A 197 15.39 8.79 -0.34
CA MET A 197 15.98 9.83 0.50
C MET A 197 17.46 10.05 0.18
N ALA A 198 18.24 8.98 0.01
CA ALA A 198 19.64 9.09 -0.38
C ALA A 198 19.81 9.68 -1.79
N ALA A 199 18.94 9.31 -2.73
CA ALA A 199 18.93 9.90 -4.07
C ALA A 199 18.55 11.38 -4.02
N ALA A 200 17.48 11.73 -3.28
CA ALA A 200 16.99 13.10 -3.10
C ALA A 200 18.03 13.99 -2.42
N TYR A 201 18.68 13.51 -1.35
CA TYR A 201 19.75 14.22 -0.66
C TYR A 201 20.93 14.50 -1.60
N ARG A 202 21.38 13.50 -2.36
CA ARG A 202 22.46 13.67 -3.35
C ARG A 202 22.07 14.62 -4.48
N LEU A 203 20.82 14.56 -4.97
CA LEU A 203 20.28 15.46 -6.01
C LEU A 203 20.14 16.90 -5.50
N TYR A 204 19.70 17.10 -4.26
CA TYR A 204 19.56 18.42 -3.64
C TYR A 204 20.93 19.08 -3.46
N HIS A 205 21.91 18.35 -2.93
CA HIS A 205 23.25 18.89 -2.70
C HIS A 205 24.03 19.14 -4.01
N THR A 206 23.82 18.31 -5.05
CA THR A 206 24.43 18.56 -6.37
C THR A 206 23.86 19.79 -7.09
N LYS A 207 22.59 20.17 -6.85
CA LYS A 207 22.05 21.45 -7.36
C LYS A 207 22.59 22.68 -6.61
N SER A 208 23.11 22.51 -5.39
CA SER A 208 23.69 23.60 -4.60
C SER A 208 25.16 23.90 -4.98
N CYS A 209 25.93 22.91 -5.45
CA CYS A 209 27.33 23.11 -5.86
C CYS A 209 27.52 24.04 -7.07
N THR A 210 26.50 24.24 -7.92
CA THR A 210 26.57 25.22 -9.02
C THR A 210 26.32 26.65 -8.52
N ARG A 211 25.65 26.84 -7.37
CA ARG A 211 25.25 28.17 -6.88
C ARG A 211 26.10 28.67 -5.70
N VAL A 212 26.83 27.79 -4.99
CA VAL A 212 27.61 28.16 -3.79
C VAL A 212 29.11 28.40 -4.05
N ARG A 213 29.61 28.30 -5.29
CA ARG A 213 30.95 28.84 -5.64
C ARG A 213 30.94 30.35 -5.96
N ARG A 214 30.16 31.12 -5.20
CA ARG A 214 30.39 32.57 -4.97
C ARG A 214 30.73 32.90 -3.51
N ALA A 215 30.95 31.91 -2.66
CA ALA A 215 31.53 32.13 -1.33
C ALA A 215 32.97 31.59 -1.27
N LYS A 216 33.95 32.48 -1.49
CA LYS A 216 35.25 32.41 -0.79
C LYS A 216 35.12 33.38 0.41
N PRO A 217 35.77 33.20 1.59
CA PRO A 217 36.83 32.24 1.93
C PRO A 217 36.81 31.76 3.42
N VAL A 218 36.41 30.52 3.73
CA VAL A 218 36.63 29.99 5.10
C VAL A 218 38.09 29.58 5.32
N GLU A 219 38.85 29.34 4.24
CA GLU A 219 40.28 29.01 4.31
C GLU A 219 41.16 30.19 4.79
N ASN A 220 40.73 31.44 4.55
CA ASN A 220 41.48 32.62 5.01
C ASN A 220 41.24 32.92 6.50
N VAL A 221 40.09 32.51 7.05
CA VAL A 221 39.77 32.69 8.47
C VAL A 221 40.54 31.68 9.32
N VAL A 222 40.68 30.43 8.86
CA VAL A 222 41.47 29.40 9.56
C VAL A 222 42.97 29.73 9.51
N LYS A 223 43.49 30.20 8.36
CA LYS A 223 44.89 30.66 8.26
C LYS A 223 45.15 31.93 9.09
N GLY A 224 44.16 32.82 9.21
CA GLY A 224 44.23 33.99 10.09
C GLY A 224 44.26 33.63 11.57
N ILE A 225 43.48 32.64 12.00
CA ILE A 225 43.46 32.16 13.39
C ILE A 225 44.74 31.39 13.74
N GLN A 226 45.26 30.57 12.82
CA GLN A 226 46.50 29.84 13.02
C GLN A 226 47.71 30.77 13.12
N ALA A 227 47.78 31.82 12.27
CA ALA A 227 48.84 32.83 12.33
C ALA A 227 48.78 33.70 13.60
N VAL A 228 47.62 33.79 14.26
CA VAL A 228 47.47 34.47 15.57
C VAL A 228 47.94 33.56 16.71
N TYR A 229 47.64 32.25 16.66
CA TYR A 229 48.13 31.26 17.63
C TYR A 229 49.66 31.13 17.62
N ASP A 230 50.28 31.18 16.44
CA ASP A 230 51.75 31.14 16.30
C ASP A 230 52.43 32.45 16.77
N ARG A 231 51.68 33.57 16.82
CA ARG A 231 52.21 34.88 17.22
C ARG A 231 52.03 35.18 18.71
N THR A 232 51.14 34.47 19.40
CA THR A 232 50.87 34.68 20.84
C THR A 232 51.75 33.85 21.77
N GLY A 233 52.64 32.99 21.26
CA GLY A 233 53.71 32.37 22.06
C GLY A 233 53.23 31.52 23.24
N LEU A 234 52.05 30.90 23.14
CA LEU A 234 51.52 29.98 24.16
C LEU A 234 51.91 28.52 23.84
N GLY A 235 53.21 28.30 23.63
CA GLY A 235 53.79 26.98 23.42
C GLY A 235 55.00 26.77 24.33
N GLY A 236 54.76 26.32 25.56
CA GLY A 236 55.73 25.60 26.40
C GLY A 236 54.93 24.58 27.23
N GLU A 237 55.40 23.38 27.55
CA GLU A 237 56.70 22.72 27.36
C GLU A 237 56.46 21.20 27.48
N ASP A 238 57.46 20.42 27.06
CA ASP A 238 57.77 19.03 27.46
C ASP A 238 57.31 17.82 26.61
N SER A 239 58.27 17.27 25.86
CA SER A 239 58.48 15.83 25.61
C SER A 239 59.50 15.28 26.61
N PRO A 240 59.41 14.01 27.01
CA PRO A 240 60.40 12.99 26.55
C PRO A 240 59.70 11.61 26.36
N ALA A 241 60.25 10.51 25.85
CA ALA A 241 61.45 10.10 25.13
C ALA A 241 61.15 8.66 24.61
N ALA A 242 62.01 8.14 23.74
CA ALA A 242 61.94 6.80 23.16
C ALA A 242 62.17 5.66 24.17
N GLU A 243 61.57 4.48 23.91
CA GLU A 243 62.17 3.15 24.11
C GLU A 243 61.32 2.10 23.36
N GLY A 244 61.97 1.10 22.77
CA GLY A 244 61.35 0.09 21.90
C GLY A 244 61.34 -1.31 22.52
N GLU A 245 60.59 -2.23 21.92
CA GLU A 245 60.80 -3.68 21.97
C GLU A 245 59.95 -4.38 20.89
N GLY A 246 60.48 -5.48 20.35
CA GLY A 246 59.91 -6.22 19.21
C GLY A 246 59.12 -7.47 19.58
N HIS A 247 58.81 -8.26 18.53
CA HIS A 247 58.07 -9.54 18.46
C HIS A 247 56.54 -9.39 18.27
N ALA A 248 55.85 -10.11 17.39
CA ALA A 248 56.19 -11.10 16.37
C ALA A 248 55.05 -11.10 15.33
N ALA A 249 55.33 -11.60 14.12
CA ALA A 249 54.37 -11.76 13.04
C ALA A 249 53.53 -13.05 13.18
N VAL A 250 52.42 -13.10 12.43
CA VAL A 250 51.61 -14.29 12.05
C VAL A 250 50.55 -14.65 13.13
N ASP A 251 49.25 -14.72 12.89
CA ASP A 251 48.48 -15.32 11.80
C ASP A 251 47.28 -14.45 11.35
N GLY A 252 46.94 -14.60 10.07
CA GLY A 252 45.75 -14.00 9.47
C GLY A 252 44.49 -14.79 9.82
N GLU A 253 43.47 -14.08 10.28
CA GLU A 253 42.08 -14.51 10.20
C GLU A 253 41.29 -13.33 9.64
N GLU A 254 40.66 -13.51 8.48
CA GLU A 254 39.81 -12.52 7.84
C GLU A 254 38.67 -12.14 8.81
N PRO A 255 38.46 -10.85 9.13
CA PRO A 255 37.15 -10.43 9.57
C PRO A 255 36.27 -10.44 8.32
N GLN A 256 35.49 -11.51 8.14
CA GLN A 256 34.24 -11.41 7.40
C GLN A 256 33.37 -10.41 8.18
N ALA A 257 33.55 -9.13 7.85
CA ALA A 257 32.57 -8.10 8.11
C ALA A 257 31.34 -8.47 7.25
N VAL A 258 30.51 -9.36 7.78
CA VAL A 258 29.09 -9.34 7.49
C VAL A 258 28.69 -7.92 7.88
N VAL A 259 28.57 -7.05 6.87
CA VAL A 259 27.93 -5.75 7.03
C VAL A 259 26.49 -6.07 7.35
N GLU A 260 26.22 -6.27 8.63
CA GLU A 260 24.89 -6.24 9.19
C GLU A 260 24.39 -4.83 8.88
N VAL A 261 23.47 -4.76 7.92
CA VAL A 261 22.77 -3.52 7.63
C VAL A 261 21.92 -3.27 8.85
N ASP A 262 22.42 -2.47 9.80
CA ASP A 262 21.62 -2.00 10.92
C ASP A 262 20.32 -1.40 10.36
N ASP A 263 19.22 -2.09 10.64
CA ASP A 263 17.86 -1.66 10.30
C ASP A 263 17.34 -0.59 11.26
N GLU A 264 18.23 0.03 12.06
CA GLU A 264 17.97 1.15 12.97
C GLU A 264 17.74 2.47 12.20
N PHE A 265 16.67 2.51 11.40
CA PHE A 265 16.27 3.72 10.69
C PHE A 265 15.20 4.48 11.48
N ASN A 266 15.64 5.52 12.19
CA ASN A 266 14.75 6.51 12.79
C ASN A 266 14.12 7.39 11.70
N LEU A 267 13.11 6.86 10.99
CA LEU A 267 12.27 7.67 10.11
C LEU A 267 11.62 8.77 10.97
N PRO A 268 11.85 10.07 10.67
CA PRO A 268 11.25 11.13 11.48
C PRO A 268 9.72 10.97 11.46
N VAL A 269 9.11 11.00 12.64
CA VAL A 269 7.66 10.80 12.80
C VAL A 269 6.85 11.72 11.88
N SER A 270 7.34 12.93 11.62
CA SER A 270 6.74 13.87 10.67
C SER A 270 6.68 13.34 9.24
N LEU A 271 7.71 12.64 8.76
CA LEU A 271 7.73 12.03 7.43
C LEU A 271 6.79 10.83 7.35
N ALA A 272 6.74 10.00 8.40
CA ALA A 272 5.79 8.89 8.48
C ALA A 272 4.33 9.39 8.44
N LEU A 273 4.00 10.42 9.23
CA LEU A 273 2.68 11.05 9.23
C LEU A 273 2.35 11.69 7.89
N PHE A 274 3.32 12.33 7.23
CA PHE A 274 3.12 12.91 5.91
C PHE A 274 2.80 11.83 4.86
N ILE A 275 3.54 10.71 4.87
CA ILE A 275 3.29 9.58 3.95
C ILE A 275 1.89 9.02 4.20
N LEU A 276 1.53 8.76 5.46
CA LEU A 276 0.21 8.24 5.83
C LEU A 276 -0.91 9.18 5.38
N LEU A 277 -0.82 10.47 5.70
CA LEU A 277 -1.83 11.45 5.28
C LEU A 277 -1.92 11.50 3.75
N SER A 278 -0.80 11.58 3.04
CA SER A 278 -0.81 11.62 1.57
C SER A 278 -1.47 10.37 0.96
N TYR A 279 -1.24 9.18 1.53
CA TYR A 279 -1.93 7.95 1.14
C TYR A 279 -3.45 8.08 1.32
N LEU A 280 -3.91 8.58 2.47
CA LEU A 280 -5.35 8.76 2.74
C LEU A 280 -5.98 9.77 1.77
N PHE A 281 -5.33 10.92 1.53
CA PHE A 281 -5.84 11.95 0.62
C PHE A 281 -5.90 11.45 -0.83
N ILE A 282 -4.84 10.79 -1.32
CA ILE A 282 -4.77 10.25 -2.68
C ILE A 282 -5.79 9.12 -2.86
N GLY A 283 -5.89 8.20 -1.90
CA GLY A 283 -6.88 7.13 -1.91
C GLY A 283 -8.31 7.65 -1.94
N ALA A 284 -8.62 8.68 -1.15
CA ALA A 284 -9.94 9.31 -1.16
C ALA A 284 -10.29 9.90 -2.52
N ILE A 285 -9.35 10.59 -3.18
CA ILE A 285 -9.55 11.14 -4.53
C ILE A 285 -9.85 10.00 -5.53
N MET A 286 -9.12 8.89 -5.46
CA MET A 286 -9.35 7.73 -6.31
C MET A 286 -10.79 7.22 -6.16
N PHE A 287 -11.26 7.01 -4.92
CA PHE A 287 -12.61 6.47 -4.68
C PHE A 287 -13.74 7.45 -4.98
N VAL A 288 -13.51 8.76 -4.89
CA VAL A 288 -14.48 9.77 -5.37
C VAL A 288 -14.71 9.62 -6.88
N ILE A 289 -13.64 9.37 -7.64
CA ILE A 289 -13.73 9.23 -9.10
C ILE A 289 -14.39 7.89 -9.49
N THR A 290 -14.16 6.81 -8.73
CA THR A 290 -14.63 5.46 -9.10
C THR A 290 -16.02 5.10 -8.55
N GLU A 291 -16.35 5.50 -7.33
CA GLU A 291 -17.56 5.03 -6.62
C GLU A 291 -18.66 6.10 -6.47
N ASP A 292 -18.48 7.30 -7.04
CA ASP A 292 -19.40 8.44 -6.90
C ASP A 292 -19.70 8.80 -5.42
N TRP A 293 -18.75 8.52 -4.52
CA TRP A 293 -18.86 8.85 -3.10
C TRP A 293 -18.48 10.31 -2.83
N SER A 294 -19.01 10.86 -1.73
CA SER A 294 -18.51 12.13 -1.21
C SER A 294 -17.06 11.99 -0.77
N TYR A 295 -16.28 13.07 -0.84
CA TYR A 295 -14.88 13.06 -0.42
C TYR A 295 -14.69 12.54 1.02
N PHE A 296 -15.58 12.94 1.93
CA PHE A 296 -15.52 12.50 3.33
C PHE A 296 -15.78 11.00 3.47
N ASN A 297 -16.77 10.44 2.75
CA ASN A 297 -17.06 9.01 2.78
C ASN A 297 -15.91 8.19 2.18
N ALA A 298 -15.31 8.67 1.09
CA ALA A 298 -14.14 8.05 0.48
C ALA A 298 -12.93 8.07 1.43
N PHE A 299 -12.65 9.21 2.08
CA PHE A 299 -11.59 9.31 3.08
C PHE A 299 -11.83 8.37 4.27
N TYR A 300 -13.06 8.37 4.80
CA TYR A 300 -13.48 7.47 5.88
C TYR A 300 -13.28 6.00 5.50
N PHE A 301 -13.71 5.60 4.29
CA PHE A 301 -13.50 4.24 3.79
C PHE A 301 -12.01 3.84 3.74
N VAL A 302 -11.16 4.71 3.20
CA VAL A 302 -9.71 4.44 3.12
C VAL A 302 -9.10 4.34 4.53
N PHE A 303 -9.52 5.21 5.46
CA PHE A 303 -9.06 5.18 6.85
C PHE A 303 -9.45 3.88 7.57
N ILE A 304 -10.71 3.48 7.54
CA ILE A 304 -11.19 2.25 8.24
C ILE A 304 -10.60 0.98 7.62
N SER A 305 -10.25 1.02 6.33
CA SER A 305 -9.63 -0.11 5.62
C SER A 305 -8.14 -0.24 5.97
N MET A 306 -7.41 0.89 6.00
CA MET A 306 -5.99 0.92 6.35
C MET A 306 -5.72 0.56 7.81
N THR A 307 -6.60 1.02 8.71
CA THR A 307 -6.52 0.70 10.14
C THR A 307 -7.09 -0.68 10.47
N THR A 308 -7.50 -1.44 9.44
CA THR A 308 -8.11 -2.78 9.57
C THR A 308 -9.29 -2.82 10.54
N ILE A 309 -10.04 -1.72 10.69
CA ILE A 309 -11.28 -1.66 11.47
C ILE A 309 -12.41 -2.34 10.70
N GLY A 310 -12.53 -2.00 9.41
CA GLY A 310 -13.42 -2.68 8.47
C GLY A 310 -14.89 -2.79 8.90
N PHE A 311 -15.59 -1.67 9.13
CA PHE A 311 -17.03 -1.71 9.45
C PHE A 311 -17.91 -2.27 8.33
N GLY A 312 -17.49 -2.12 7.06
CA GLY A 312 -18.21 -2.62 5.89
C GLY A 312 -19.55 -1.95 5.59
N ASP A 313 -19.78 -0.79 6.20
CA ASP A 313 -20.86 0.14 5.86
C ASP A 313 -20.66 0.78 4.47
N LEU A 314 -19.41 0.99 4.08
CA LEU A 314 -19.01 1.37 2.73
C LEU A 314 -18.04 0.33 2.16
N VAL A 315 -18.38 -0.21 1.00
CA VAL A 315 -17.55 -1.17 0.27
C VAL A 315 -17.67 -0.87 -1.23
N PRO A 316 -16.56 -0.85 -1.98
CA PRO A 316 -16.58 -0.61 -3.41
C PRO A 316 -17.46 -1.65 -4.09
N SER A 317 -18.41 -1.18 -4.88
CA SER A 317 -19.27 -2.06 -5.64
C SER A 317 -18.58 -2.41 -6.94
N VAL A 318 -18.52 -3.70 -7.31
CA VAL A 318 -18.10 -4.06 -8.66
C VAL A 318 -19.21 -3.59 -9.62
N ARG A 319 -19.11 -2.34 -10.07
CA ARG A 319 -20.05 -1.67 -10.96
C ARG A 319 -20.22 -2.52 -12.20
N ARG A 320 -21.37 -3.17 -12.34
CA ARG A 320 -21.79 -3.73 -13.62
C ARG A 320 -22.35 -2.59 -14.46
N GLU A 321 -21.47 -1.95 -15.22
CA GLU A 321 -21.93 -1.19 -16.38
C GLU A 321 -22.61 -2.15 -17.38
N GLY A 322 -23.75 -1.71 -17.90
CA GLY A 322 -24.35 -2.26 -19.12
C GLY A 322 -25.65 -3.03 -18.90
N VAL A 323 -26.79 -2.35 -19.04
CA VAL A 323 -27.82 -2.52 -20.09
C VAL A 323 -27.99 -3.94 -20.71
N LEU A 324 -27.81 -5.00 -19.93
CA LEU A 324 -28.13 -6.40 -20.25
C LEU A 324 -28.88 -7.07 -19.07
N GLY A 325 -29.38 -6.25 -18.13
CA GLY A 325 -30.08 -6.70 -16.93
C GLY A 325 -31.48 -7.24 -17.20
N VAL A 326 -32.10 -6.84 -18.32
CA VAL A 326 -33.45 -7.32 -18.69
C VAL A 326 -33.38 -8.75 -19.24
N GLU A 327 -32.36 -9.08 -20.03
CA GLU A 327 -32.24 -10.41 -20.67
C GLU A 327 -31.68 -11.48 -19.70
N ARG A 328 -30.83 -11.08 -18.75
CA ARG A 328 -30.31 -12.00 -17.72
C ARG A 328 -31.34 -12.31 -16.63
N ASP A 329 -32.32 -11.44 -16.45
CA ASP A 329 -33.46 -11.68 -15.57
C ASP A 329 -34.40 -12.76 -16.11
N GLU A 330 -34.58 -12.89 -17.43
CA GLU A 330 -35.35 -13.99 -18.03
C GLU A 330 -34.64 -15.34 -17.91
N ILE A 331 -33.31 -15.39 -18.09
CA ILE A 331 -32.53 -16.63 -17.90
C ILE A 331 -32.57 -17.07 -16.42
N ASN A 332 -32.45 -16.13 -15.48
CA ASN A 332 -32.61 -16.42 -14.06
C ASN A 332 -34.05 -16.82 -13.70
N GLN A 333 -35.07 -16.26 -14.37
CA GLN A 333 -36.47 -16.69 -14.24
C GLN A 333 -36.68 -18.16 -14.67
N VAL A 334 -36.03 -18.60 -15.75
CA VAL A 334 -36.09 -20.02 -16.20
C VAL A 334 -35.31 -20.93 -15.25
N ALA A 335 -34.14 -20.48 -14.77
CA ALA A 335 -33.33 -21.25 -13.81
C ALA A 335 -34.01 -21.39 -12.43
N CYS A 336 -34.73 -20.37 -11.95
CA CYS A 336 -35.55 -20.48 -10.73
C CYS A 336 -36.73 -21.44 -10.92
N ARG A 337 -37.32 -21.55 -12.13
CA ARG A 337 -38.44 -22.48 -12.42
C ARG A 337 -38.03 -23.95 -12.57
N LEU A 338 -36.80 -24.24 -13.00
CA LEU A 338 -36.34 -25.61 -13.27
C LEU A 338 -35.75 -26.35 -12.06
N ARG A 339 -35.64 -25.69 -10.89
CA ARG A 339 -34.91 -26.22 -9.72
C ARG A 339 -35.75 -26.38 -8.46
N THR A 340 -37.04 -26.11 -8.52
CA THR A 340 -38.01 -26.54 -7.51
C THR A 340 -38.50 -27.95 -7.87
N PRO A 341 -38.46 -28.92 -6.94
CA PRO A 341 -38.99 -30.26 -7.19
C PRO A 341 -40.49 -30.26 -7.46
#